data_AF-A0A948S144-F1
#
_entry.id   AF-A0A948S144-F1
#
_cell.length_a   1.000
_cell.length_b   1.000
_cell.length_c   1.000
_cell.angle_alpha   90.00
_cell.angle_beta   90.00
_cell.angle_gamma   90.00
#
_symmetry.space_group_name_H-M   'P 1'
#
loop_
_entity.id
_entity.type
_entity.pdbx_description
1 polymer ?
#
loop_
_entity_poly.entity_id
_entity_poly.type
_entity_poly.pdbx_seq_one_letter_code
_entity_poly.pdbx_strand_id
1 'polypeptide(L)'
;MSRFSEDIDIVIDKGFLGFGGEDSPEDAPSKKQKKKRLDAMREAAQSKIYSDLMPALAARIGATLPESDIWELVPASEDEDPDRQTLLFKYPIAMPDTHAYVRRVVKIELGARSDNEPVEEKEIYPYLFDAFPDVLGSSNFRVRALAPERTFWEKAMLVHEETYRPVHKKKRDARIARHYYDLWCLITKGIAARAANRDEIFARAAQHREIYFSWSWMDYSTLCRGSLRLVPLPEQESEWRQDYQAMRDEMFFDEVPNFDEVLHVVGGFQEEYNSV
;
A
#
# COMPACT_ATOMS: atom_id res chain seq x y z
N MET A 1 6.43 12.92 -1.84
CA MET A 1 6.36 11.87 -2.85
C MET A 1 5.88 12.54 -4.10
N SER A 2 6.77 12.71 -5.05
CA SER A 2 6.46 13.23 -6.38
C SER A 2 6.57 12.06 -7.35
N ARG A 3 5.67 11.08 -7.21
CA ARG A 3 5.58 9.92 -8.09
C ARG A 3 4.13 9.66 -8.44
N PHE A 4 3.89 9.25 -9.67
CA PHE A 4 2.58 8.81 -10.08
C PHE A 4 2.23 7.47 -9.40
N SER A 5 0.96 7.29 -9.05
CA SER A 5 0.42 6.04 -8.53
C SER A 5 -0.94 5.83 -9.17
N GLU A 6 -1.10 4.71 -9.88
CA GLU A 6 -2.37 4.32 -10.50
C GLU A 6 -3.25 3.50 -9.56
N ASP A 7 -2.69 3.12 -8.41
CA ASP A 7 -3.32 2.27 -7.41
C ASP A 7 -4.06 3.12 -6.36
N ILE A 8 -5.32 2.76 -6.10
CA ILE A 8 -6.15 3.23 -4.98
C ILE A 8 -6.40 2.04 -4.06
N ASP A 9 -5.79 2.07 -2.88
CA ASP A 9 -6.01 1.09 -1.82
C ASP A 9 -7.20 1.51 -0.95
N ILE A 10 -8.22 0.65 -0.88
CA ILE A 10 -9.42 0.85 -0.06
C ILE A 10 -9.54 -0.31 0.93
N VAL A 11 -9.61 0.02 2.21
CA VAL A 11 -9.84 -0.96 3.27
C VAL A 11 -11.33 -1.11 3.51
N ILE A 12 -11.87 -2.31 3.32
CA ILE A 12 -13.23 -2.65 3.73
C ILE A 12 -13.23 -2.95 5.23
N ASP A 13 -14.08 -2.25 5.98
CA ASP A 13 -14.21 -2.46 7.42
C ASP A 13 -14.60 -3.92 7.75
N LYS A 14 -13.89 -4.53 8.71
CA LYS A 14 -14.10 -5.93 9.09
C LYS A 14 -15.49 -6.14 9.69
N GLY A 15 -15.99 -5.17 10.46
CA GLY A 15 -17.33 -5.20 11.04
C GLY A 15 -18.41 -5.17 9.96
N PHE A 16 -18.23 -4.37 8.91
CA PHE A 16 -19.10 -4.36 7.74
C PHE A 16 -19.17 -5.74 7.04
N LEU A 17 -18.09 -6.52 7.09
CA LEU A 17 -18.04 -7.90 6.57
C LEU A 17 -18.55 -8.96 7.55
N GLY A 18 -18.91 -8.58 8.79
CA GLY A 18 -19.35 -9.51 9.83
C GLY A 18 -18.21 -10.16 10.63
N PHE A 19 -17.00 -9.60 10.60
CA PHE A 19 -15.81 -10.10 11.31
C PHE A 19 -15.30 -9.11 12.38
N GLY A 20 -16.21 -8.37 13.00
CA GLY A 20 -15.92 -7.53 14.16
C GLY A 20 -16.11 -8.28 15.48
N GLY A 21 -15.55 -7.75 16.58
CA GLY A 21 -15.70 -8.35 17.92
C GLY A 21 -15.19 -9.78 17.99
N GLU A 22 -15.92 -10.67 18.66
CA GLU A 22 -15.51 -12.07 18.91
C GLU A 22 -15.25 -12.90 17.64
N ASP A 23 -15.79 -12.48 16.49
CA ASP A 23 -15.61 -13.12 15.19
C ASP A 23 -14.35 -12.63 14.45
N SER A 24 -13.63 -11.65 15.02
CA SER A 24 -12.36 -11.16 14.47
C SER A 24 -11.33 -12.28 14.35
N PRO A 25 -10.51 -12.31 13.27
CA PRO A 25 -9.34 -13.19 13.20
C PRO A 25 -8.35 -13.01 14.37
N GLU A 26 -8.34 -11.83 15.00
CA GLU A 26 -7.48 -11.49 16.14
C GLU A 26 -7.86 -12.30 17.39
N ASP A 27 -9.16 -12.49 17.64
CA ASP A 27 -9.71 -13.21 18.80
C ASP A 27 -9.85 -14.72 18.57
N ALA A 28 -9.27 -15.25 17.49
CA ALA A 28 -9.40 -16.66 17.17
C ALA A 28 -8.64 -17.54 18.17
N PRO A 29 -9.27 -18.58 18.76
CA PRO A 29 -8.69 -19.36 19.86
C PRO A 29 -7.57 -20.32 19.42
N SER A 30 -7.34 -20.46 18.11
CA SER A 30 -6.28 -21.32 17.57
C SER A 30 -5.85 -20.87 16.18
N LYS A 31 -4.65 -21.28 15.75
CA LYS A 31 -4.14 -21.04 14.38
C LYS A 31 -5.10 -21.56 13.29
N LYS A 32 -5.76 -22.71 13.53
CA LYS A 32 -6.72 -23.29 12.60
C LYS A 32 -7.98 -22.43 12.45
N GLN A 33 -8.54 -21.96 13.57
CA GLN A 33 -9.71 -21.06 13.55
C GLN A 33 -9.35 -19.69 12.96
N LYS A 34 -8.15 -19.17 13.25
CA LYS A 34 -7.64 -17.93 12.65
C LYS A 34 -7.61 -18.03 11.13
N LYS A 35 -7.00 -19.09 10.59
CA LYS A 35 -7.00 -19.34 9.14
C LYS A 35 -8.41 -19.43 8.56
N LYS A 36 -9.30 -20.18 9.20
CA LYS A 36 -10.70 -20.29 8.77
C LYS A 36 -11.41 -18.93 8.73
N ARG A 37 -11.21 -18.07 9.74
CA ARG A 37 -11.79 -16.72 9.79
C ARG A 37 -11.22 -15.82 8.70
N LEU A 38 -9.92 -15.89 8.43
CA LEU A 38 -9.28 -15.15 7.32
C LEU A 38 -9.81 -15.58 5.95
N ASP A 39 -9.96 -16.89 5.72
CA ASP A 39 -10.51 -17.43 4.47
C ASP A 39 -11.96 -16.98 4.27
N ALA A 40 -12.80 -17.09 5.31
CA ALA A 40 -14.19 -16.65 5.28
C ALA A 40 -14.33 -15.13 5.10
N MET A 41 -13.45 -14.34 5.72
CA MET A 41 -13.42 -12.88 5.57
C MET A 41 -13.06 -12.48 4.13
N ARG A 42 -12.12 -13.19 3.51
CA ARG A 42 -11.80 -13.00 2.09
C ARG A 42 -13.01 -13.29 1.20
N GLU A 43 -13.70 -14.41 1.41
CA GLU A 43 -14.90 -14.78 0.64
C GLU A 43 -16.04 -13.76 0.82
N ALA A 44 -16.25 -13.27 2.04
CA ALA A 44 -17.23 -12.23 2.33
C ALA A 44 -16.88 -10.91 1.61
N ALA A 45 -15.61 -10.52 1.63
CA ALA A 45 -15.12 -9.34 0.91
C ALA A 45 -15.34 -9.48 -0.61
N GLN A 46 -14.96 -10.62 -1.20
CA GLN A 46 -15.20 -10.90 -2.62
C GLN A 46 -16.69 -10.77 -2.97
N SER A 47 -17.56 -11.44 -2.20
CA SER A 47 -19.00 -11.38 -2.41
C SER A 47 -19.51 -9.94 -2.37
N LYS A 48 -19.10 -9.15 -1.36
CA LYS A 48 -19.51 -7.75 -1.23
C LYS A 48 -18.99 -6.85 -2.34
N ILE A 49 -17.77 -7.09 -2.81
CA ILE A 49 -17.21 -6.34 -3.93
C ILE A 49 -18.06 -6.54 -5.18
N TYR A 50 -18.39 -7.78 -5.54
CA TYR A 50 -19.11 -8.06 -6.78
C TYR A 50 -20.62 -7.81 -6.70
N SER A 51 -21.26 -8.06 -5.55
CA SER A 51 -22.72 -7.89 -5.42
C SER A 51 -23.14 -6.47 -5.14
N ASP A 52 -22.32 -5.71 -4.39
CA ASP A 52 -22.72 -4.42 -3.83
C ASP A 52 -21.82 -3.27 -4.32
N LEU A 53 -20.51 -3.36 -4.09
CA LEU A 53 -19.59 -2.24 -4.30
C LEU A 53 -19.35 -1.93 -5.78
N MET A 54 -19.05 -2.95 -6.60
CA MET A 54 -18.79 -2.78 -8.04
C MET A 54 -20.02 -2.24 -8.78
N PRO A 55 -21.25 -2.77 -8.60
CA PRO A 55 -22.44 -2.19 -9.21
C PRO A 55 -22.71 -0.75 -8.75
N ALA A 56 -22.56 -0.46 -7.45
CA ALA A 56 -22.76 0.88 -6.92
C ALA A 56 -21.73 1.89 -7.47
N LEU A 57 -20.47 1.47 -7.59
CA LEU A 57 -19.39 2.28 -8.17
C LEU A 57 -19.65 2.53 -9.67
N ALA A 58 -20.00 1.49 -10.43
CA ALA A 58 -20.35 1.61 -11.84
C ALA A 58 -21.51 2.58 -12.06
N ALA A 59 -22.57 2.50 -11.24
CA ALA A 59 -23.70 3.41 -11.31
C ALA A 59 -23.29 4.87 -11.04
N ARG A 60 -22.41 5.11 -10.05
CA ARG A 60 -21.88 6.45 -9.75
C ARG A 60 -21.00 7.00 -10.87
N ILE A 61 -20.13 6.17 -11.43
CA ILE A 61 -19.29 6.56 -12.57
C ILE A 61 -20.16 6.93 -13.77
N GLY A 62 -21.13 6.08 -14.12
CA GLY A 62 -22.04 6.33 -15.24
C GLY A 62 -22.93 7.56 -15.06
N ALA A 63 -23.28 7.93 -13.82
CA ALA A 63 -24.01 9.16 -13.54
C ALA A 63 -23.12 10.42 -13.54
N THR A 64 -21.79 10.26 -13.45
CA THR A 64 -20.83 11.36 -13.36
C THR A 64 -20.21 11.67 -14.73
N LEU A 65 -19.94 10.64 -15.53
CA LEU A 65 -19.33 10.78 -16.85
C LEU A 65 -20.41 11.01 -17.94
N PRO A 66 -20.09 11.75 -19.01
CA PRO A 66 -20.95 11.88 -20.18
C PRO A 66 -21.30 10.51 -20.80
N GLU A 67 -22.53 10.36 -21.32
CA GLU A 67 -22.96 9.13 -22.00
C GLU A 67 -22.12 8.77 -23.24
N SER A 68 -21.46 9.76 -23.85
CA SER A 68 -20.56 9.57 -25.00
C SER A 68 -19.22 8.95 -24.62
N ASP A 69 -18.85 8.97 -23.34
CA ASP A 69 -17.55 8.50 -22.88
C ASP A 69 -17.53 6.97 -22.78
N ILE A 70 -16.50 6.38 -23.38
CA ILE A 70 -16.28 4.94 -23.32
C ILE A 70 -15.40 4.64 -22.11
N TRP A 71 -15.94 3.87 -21.16
CA TRP A 71 -15.23 3.42 -19.97
C TRP A 71 -15.64 1.99 -19.61
N GLU A 72 -14.80 1.32 -18.82
CA GLU A 72 -15.11 0.00 -18.28
C GLU A 72 -14.70 -0.10 -16.81
N LEU A 73 -15.53 -0.77 -16.00
CA LEU A 73 -15.15 -1.21 -14.66
C LEU A 73 -15.20 -2.73 -14.65
N VAL A 74 -14.03 -3.36 -14.59
CA VAL A 74 -13.92 -4.82 -14.68
C VAL A 74 -13.08 -5.37 -13.53
N PRO A 75 -13.31 -6.62 -13.09
CA PRO A 75 -12.40 -7.29 -12.17
C PRO A 75 -11.00 -7.44 -12.77
N ALA A 76 -9.96 -7.41 -11.94
CA ALA A 76 -8.65 -7.90 -12.35
C ALA A 76 -8.68 -9.40 -12.65
N SER A 77 -7.75 -9.88 -13.48
CA SER A 77 -7.64 -11.32 -13.75
C SER A 77 -7.17 -12.11 -12.51
N GLU A 78 -7.44 -13.41 -12.45
CA GLU A 78 -6.99 -14.26 -11.34
C GLU A 78 -5.46 -14.35 -11.22
N ASP A 79 -4.75 -14.16 -12.34
CA ASP A 79 -3.29 -14.10 -12.35
C ASP A 79 -2.77 -12.77 -11.77
N GLU A 80 -3.50 -11.66 -11.97
CA GLU A 80 -3.17 -10.34 -11.41
C GLU A 80 -3.55 -10.23 -9.93
N ASP A 81 -4.67 -10.85 -9.54
CA ASP A 81 -5.17 -10.85 -8.16
C ASP A 81 -5.91 -12.17 -7.82
N PRO A 82 -5.20 -13.15 -7.23
CA PRO A 82 -5.80 -14.41 -6.80
C PRO A 82 -6.87 -14.25 -5.71
N ASP A 83 -6.81 -13.16 -4.93
CA ASP A 83 -7.77 -12.88 -3.87
C ASP A 83 -9.03 -12.19 -4.41
N ARG A 84 -9.11 -11.87 -5.72
CA ARG A 84 -10.31 -11.36 -6.42
C ARG A 84 -10.93 -10.14 -5.71
N GLN A 85 -10.07 -9.23 -5.27
CA GLN A 85 -10.38 -8.03 -4.53
C GLN A 85 -10.04 -6.74 -5.29
N THR A 86 -9.57 -6.87 -6.54
CA THR A 86 -9.16 -5.74 -7.37
C THR A 86 -10.18 -5.45 -8.48
N LEU A 87 -10.56 -4.18 -8.61
CA LEU A 87 -11.28 -3.65 -9.76
C LEU A 87 -10.36 -2.77 -10.61
N LEU A 88 -10.55 -2.80 -11.91
CA LEU A 88 -9.81 -2.04 -12.90
C LEU A 88 -10.78 -1.07 -13.57
N PHE A 89 -10.59 0.22 -13.33
CA PHE A 89 -11.34 1.27 -14.00
C PHE A 89 -10.57 1.78 -15.22
N LYS A 90 -11.02 1.41 -16.41
CA LYS A 90 -10.52 1.92 -17.69
C LYS A 90 -11.24 3.24 -17.98
N TYR A 91 -10.53 4.36 -17.82
CA TYR A 91 -11.10 5.69 -17.96
C TYR A 91 -11.11 6.17 -19.43
N PRO A 92 -12.01 7.12 -19.78
CA PRO A 92 -12.09 7.67 -21.13
C PRO A 92 -10.82 8.38 -21.58
N ILE A 93 -10.57 8.41 -22.88
CA ILE A 93 -9.34 8.99 -23.46
C ILE A 93 -9.66 10.24 -24.30
N ALA A 94 -8.93 11.33 -24.03
CA ALA A 94 -9.04 12.56 -24.83
C ALA A 94 -7.99 12.64 -25.96
N MET A 95 -6.89 11.87 -25.84
CA MET A 95 -5.77 11.90 -26.79
C MET A 95 -5.44 10.49 -27.32
N PRO A 96 -5.04 10.37 -28.60
CA PRO A 96 -4.54 9.13 -29.19
C PRO A 96 -3.37 8.53 -28.40
N ASP A 97 -3.16 7.23 -28.54
CA ASP A 97 -2.15 6.54 -27.76
C ASP A 97 -0.72 6.81 -28.22
N THR A 98 0.03 7.60 -27.44
CA THR A 98 1.42 7.95 -27.73
C THR A 98 2.43 7.29 -26.79
N HIS A 99 1.98 6.63 -25.71
CA HIS A 99 2.87 6.03 -24.71
C HIS A 99 2.35 4.65 -24.24
N ALA A 100 2.93 3.58 -24.78
CA ALA A 100 2.58 2.20 -24.44
C ALA A 100 2.97 1.77 -23.02
N TYR A 101 3.72 2.61 -22.29
CA TYR A 101 4.35 2.22 -21.02
C TYR A 101 3.40 2.33 -19.80
N VAL A 102 2.44 3.26 -19.82
CA VAL A 102 1.52 3.49 -18.70
C VAL A 102 0.15 2.90 -19.02
N ARG A 103 -0.31 1.94 -18.22
CA ARG A 103 -1.60 1.28 -18.44
C ARG A 103 -2.71 2.27 -18.09
N ARG A 104 -3.59 2.62 -19.03
CA ARG A 104 -4.70 3.57 -18.82
C ARG A 104 -5.83 3.02 -17.94
N VAL A 105 -5.48 2.68 -16.72
CA VAL A 105 -6.35 2.00 -15.76
C VAL A 105 -6.05 2.54 -14.38
N VAL A 106 -7.09 2.91 -13.65
CA VAL A 106 -6.99 3.07 -12.20
C VAL A 106 -7.23 1.70 -11.58
N LYS A 107 -6.24 1.18 -10.86
CA LYS A 107 -6.35 -0.07 -10.11
C LYS A 107 -6.94 0.25 -8.73
N ILE A 108 -8.05 -0.40 -8.37
CA ILE A 108 -8.75 -0.18 -7.11
C ILE A 108 -8.67 -1.49 -6.32
N GLU A 109 -7.82 -1.53 -5.30
CA GLU A 109 -7.61 -2.70 -4.44
C GLU A 109 -8.51 -2.60 -3.20
N LEU A 110 -9.46 -3.52 -3.05
CA LEU A 110 -10.48 -3.53 -1.99
C LEU A 110 -10.17 -4.61 -0.95
N GLY A 111 -9.15 -4.37 -0.14
CA GLY A 111 -8.66 -5.32 0.87
C GLY A 111 -9.47 -5.32 2.17
N ALA A 112 -9.66 -6.49 2.77
CA ALA A 112 -10.29 -6.63 4.10
C ALA A 112 -9.29 -6.99 5.22
N ARG A 113 -8.02 -7.22 4.88
CA ARG A 113 -7.00 -7.65 5.84
C ARG A 113 -6.35 -6.47 6.56
N SER A 114 -6.19 -5.34 5.89
CA SER A 114 -5.50 -4.17 6.44
C SER A 114 -6.27 -3.55 7.62
N ASP A 115 -5.52 -3.00 8.56
CA ASP A 115 -6.07 -2.17 9.64
C ASP A 115 -6.42 -0.77 9.07
N ASN A 116 -7.47 -0.16 9.58
CA ASN A 116 -7.96 1.14 9.12
C ASN A 116 -7.71 2.27 10.12
N GLU A 117 -6.83 2.08 11.11
CA GLU A 117 -6.54 3.08 12.14
C GLU A 117 -5.03 3.11 12.51
N PRO A 118 -4.49 4.27 12.92
CA PRO A 118 -5.15 5.58 12.97
C PRO A 118 -5.31 6.21 11.58
N VAL A 119 -6.37 7.01 11.40
CA VAL A 119 -6.61 7.81 10.19
C VAL A 119 -6.57 9.30 10.45
N GLU A 120 -6.33 10.05 9.38
CA GLU A 120 -6.51 11.49 9.32
C GLU A 120 -7.40 11.88 8.14
N GLU A 121 -8.15 12.97 8.30
CA GLU A 121 -8.91 13.55 7.20
C GLU A 121 -7.98 14.46 6.38
N LYS A 122 -7.92 14.23 5.08
CA LYS A 122 -7.15 15.04 4.14
C LYS A 122 -8.02 15.56 3.03
N GLU A 123 -7.88 16.84 2.75
CA GLU A 123 -8.40 17.41 1.52
C GLU A 123 -7.44 17.08 0.38
N ILE A 124 -7.98 16.58 -0.72
CA ILE A 124 -7.24 16.32 -1.96
C ILE A 124 -7.90 17.07 -3.12
N TYR A 125 -7.10 17.41 -4.11
CA TYR A 125 -7.52 18.09 -5.32
C TYR A 125 -6.73 17.57 -6.52
N PRO A 126 -7.28 17.62 -7.75
CA PRO A 126 -6.56 17.18 -8.95
C PRO A 126 -5.33 18.06 -9.20
N TYR A 127 -4.22 17.50 -9.66
CA TYR A 127 -3.03 18.28 -10.04
C TYR A 127 -3.31 19.35 -11.10
N LEU A 128 -4.28 19.08 -11.99
CA LEU A 128 -4.72 20.05 -13.00
C LEU A 128 -5.31 21.33 -12.38
N PHE A 129 -5.71 21.31 -11.11
CA PHE A 129 -6.20 22.49 -10.40
C PHE A 129 -5.12 23.57 -10.27
N ASP A 130 -3.85 23.18 -10.11
CA ASP A 130 -2.74 24.15 -10.02
C ASP A 130 -2.53 24.90 -11.34
N ALA A 131 -2.90 24.28 -12.48
CA ALA A 131 -2.76 24.88 -13.81
C ALA A 131 -4.05 25.53 -14.33
N PHE A 132 -5.22 24.98 -13.99
CA PHE A 132 -6.53 25.37 -14.54
C PHE A 132 -7.62 25.48 -13.45
N PRO A 133 -7.45 26.34 -12.43
CA PRO A 133 -8.39 26.43 -11.32
C PRO A 133 -9.80 26.87 -11.76
N ASP A 134 -9.88 27.79 -12.74
CA ASP A 134 -11.16 28.32 -13.26
C ASP A 134 -12.00 27.26 -14.00
N VAL A 135 -11.35 26.23 -14.55
CA VAL A 135 -12.03 25.14 -15.28
C VAL A 135 -12.57 24.10 -14.31
N LEU A 136 -11.83 23.80 -13.24
CA LEU A 136 -12.16 22.73 -12.30
C LEU A 136 -13.05 23.18 -11.15
N GLY A 137 -13.11 24.49 -10.86
CA GLY A 137 -13.93 25.02 -9.76
C GLY A 137 -13.63 24.32 -8.43
N SER A 138 -14.64 24.04 -7.61
CA SER A 138 -14.48 23.32 -6.34
C SER A 138 -14.38 21.79 -6.56
N SER A 139 -13.27 21.35 -7.16
CA SER A 139 -12.95 19.93 -7.35
C SER A 139 -12.19 19.30 -6.17
N ASN A 140 -12.14 19.99 -5.03
CA ASN A 140 -11.53 19.43 -3.81
C ASN A 140 -12.55 18.56 -3.06
N PHE A 141 -12.04 17.50 -2.43
CA PHE A 141 -12.85 16.66 -1.54
C PHE A 141 -12.00 16.07 -0.44
N ARG A 142 -12.67 15.68 0.64
CA ARG A 142 -12.00 15.09 1.80
C ARG A 142 -12.01 13.58 1.73
N VAL A 143 -10.88 12.97 2.05
CA VAL A 143 -10.70 11.54 2.20
C VAL A 143 -10.21 11.21 3.60
N ARG A 144 -10.67 10.09 4.14
CA ARG A 144 -10.05 9.48 5.32
C ARG A 144 -8.90 8.60 4.84
N ALA A 145 -7.68 8.98 5.17
CA ALA A 145 -6.46 8.26 4.81
C ALA A 145 -5.74 7.78 6.07
N LEU A 146 -4.97 6.70 5.97
CA LEU A 146 -4.12 6.24 7.07
C LEU A 146 -3.14 7.36 7.47
N ALA A 147 -2.91 7.50 8.77
CA ALA A 147 -1.94 8.46 9.28
C ALA A 147 -0.53 8.11 8.75
N PRO A 148 0.28 9.11 8.40
CA PRO A 148 1.57 8.89 7.75
C PRO A 148 2.55 8.14 8.67
N GLU A 149 2.41 8.23 9.99
CA GLU A 149 3.16 7.43 10.97
C GLU A 149 2.86 5.94 10.84
N ARG A 150 1.59 5.58 10.61
CA ARG A 150 1.17 4.19 10.38
C ARG A 150 1.72 3.69 9.04
N THR A 151 1.58 4.47 7.99
CA THR A 151 2.15 4.16 6.66
C THR A 151 3.68 3.98 6.73
N PHE A 152 4.37 4.81 7.51
CA PHE A 152 5.81 4.67 7.74
C PHE A 152 6.13 3.30 8.35
N TRP A 153 5.46 2.93 9.43
CA TRP A 153 5.72 1.65 10.09
C TRP A 153 5.38 0.45 9.22
N GLU A 154 4.30 0.48 8.44
CA GLU A 154 3.97 -0.62 7.52
C GLU A 154 5.05 -0.83 6.45
N LYS A 155 5.61 0.25 5.91
CA LYS A 155 6.70 0.17 4.94
C LYS A 155 8.00 -0.29 5.59
N ALA A 156 8.33 0.23 6.77
CA ALA A 156 9.53 -0.15 7.51
C ALA A 156 9.50 -1.64 7.89
N MET A 157 8.35 -2.14 8.36
CA MET A 157 8.17 -3.54 8.71
C MET A 157 8.19 -4.46 7.48
N LEU A 158 7.60 -4.04 6.35
CA LEU A 158 7.70 -4.79 5.11
C LEU A 158 9.16 -4.93 4.67
N VAL A 159 9.91 -3.83 4.65
CA VAL A 159 11.34 -3.86 4.32
C VAL A 159 12.09 -4.75 5.31
N HIS A 160 11.80 -4.63 6.60
CA HIS A 160 12.38 -5.48 7.64
C HIS A 160 12.20 -6.95 7.36
N GLU A 161 10.96 -7.40 7.14
CA GLU A 161 10.66 -8.80 6.82
C GLU A 161 11.39 -9.29 5.56
N GLU A 162 11.52 -8.44 4.55
CA GLU A 162 12.22 -8.76 3.31
C GLU A 162 13.73 -8.91 3.51
N THR A 163 14.31 -8.18 4.47
CA THR A 163 15.72 -8.42 4.81
C THR A 163 15.87 -9.86 5.34
N TYR A 164 14.99 -10.37 6.20
CA TYR A 164 15.07 -11.75 6.72
C TYR A 164 14.77 -12.84 5.69
N ARG A 165 14.37 -12.50 4.45
CA ARG A 165 14.10 -13.48 3.40
C ARG A 165 15.36 -14.31 3.07
N PRO A 166 15.31 -15.65 3.23
CA PRO A 166 16.41 -16.52 2.82
C PRO A 166 16.63 -16.52 1.31
N VAL A 167 17.89 -16.54 0.87
CA VAL A 167 18.29 -16.51 -0.56
C VAL A 167 17.68 -17.63 -1.41
N HIS A 168 17.37 -18.78 -0.80
CA HIS A 168 16.80 -19.95 -1.48
C HIS A 168 15.25 -19.93 -1.59
N LYS A 169 14.57 -18.92 -1.04
CA LYS A 169 13.12 -18.74 -1.21
C LYS A 169 12.82 -18.10 -2.58
N LYS A 170 11.53 -18.04 -2.94
CA LYS A 170 11.06 -17.33 -4.15
C LYS A 170 11.71 -15.95 -4.20
N LYS A 171 12.21 -15.57 -5.38
CA LYS A 171 12.72 -14.22 -5.66
C LYS A 171 11.72 -13.16 -5.18
N ARG A 172 12.24 -12.00 -4.78
CA ARG A 172 11.40 -10.85 -4.44
C ARG A 172 10.54 -10.50 -5.67
N ASP A 173 9.31 -10.08 -5.40
CA ASP A 173 8.48 -9.54 -6.47
C ASP A 173 9.11 -8.22 -6.94
N ALA A 174 8.93 -7.89 -8.21
CA ALA A 174 9.43 -6.63 -8.77
C ALA A 174 8.77 -5.42 -8.08
N ARG A 175 9.45 -4.28 -8.09
CA ARG A 175 8.99 -2.97 -7.59
C ARG A 175 8.91 -2.84 -6.06
N ILE A 176 9.42 -3.81 -5.29
CA ILE A 176 9.44 -3.70 -3.82
C ILE A 176 10.43 -2.61 -3.37
N ALA A 177 11.48 -2.32 -4.15
CA ALA A 177 12.45 -1.27 -3.85
C ALA A 177 11.82 0.14 -3.75
N ARG A 178 10.62 0.33 -4.29
CA ARG A 178 9.82 1.56 -4.09
C ARG A 178 9.61 1.90 -2.62
N HIS A 179 9.56 0.90 -1.76
CA HIS A 179 9.38 1.09 -0.33
C HIS A 179 10.59 1.78 0.32
N TYR A 180 11.80 1.62 -0.21
CA TYR A 180 12.97 2.38 0.24
C TYR A 180 12.86 3.87 -0.12
N TYR A 181 12.44 4.19 -1.35
CA TYR A 181 12.17 5.59 -1.73
C TYR A 181 11.08 6.20 -0.86
N ASP A 182 10.01 5.44 -0.61
CA ASP A 182 8.91 5.89 0.23
C ASP A 182 9.38 6.15 1.68
N LEU A 183 10.23 5.27 2.24
CA LEU A 183 10.85 5.48 3.55
C LEU A 183 11.73 6.73 3.57
N TRP A 184 12.59 6.92 2.56
CA TRP A 184 13.39 8.13 2.43
C TRP A 184 12.53 9.40 2.42
N CYS A 185 11.42 9.40 1.66
CA CYS A 185 10.47 10.52 1.64
C CYS A 185 9.84 10.79 3.03
N LEU A 186 9.50 9.73 3.77
CA LEU A 186 8.84 9.87 5.07
C LEU A 186 9.84 10.29 6.16
N ILE A 187 11.07 9.81 6.11
CA ILE A 187 12.16 10.19 7.02
C ILE A 187 12.53 11.66 6.80
N THR A 188 12.79 12.07 5.55
CA THR A 188 13.17 13.45 5.21
C THR A 188 12.09 14.48 5.54
N LYS A 189 10.81 14.08 5.53
CA LYS A 189 9.68 14.92 5.96
C LYS A 189 9.44 14.94 7.47
N GLY A 190 10.29 14.27 8.27
CA GLY A 190 10.14 14.21 9.73
C GLY A 190 9.01 13.29 10.22
N ILE A 191 8.37 12.52 9.34
CA ILE A 191 7.31 11.57 9.73
C ILE A 191 7.88 10.45 10.58
N ALA A 192 9.06 9.93 10.22
CA ALA A 192 9.71 8.85 10.94
C ALA A 192 10.01 9.23 12.41
N ALA A 193 10.45 10.47 12.66
CA ALA A 193 10.66 10.98 14.01
C ALA A 193 9.36 11.07 14.81
N ARG A 194 8.26 11.51 14.19
CA ARG A 194 6.93 11.49 14.85
C ARG A 194 6.47 10.06 15.14
N ALA A 195 6.67 9.14 14.20
CA ALA A 195 6.29 7.74 14.33
C ALA A 195 7.09 7.02 15.43
N ALA A 196 8.38 7.32 15.57
CA ALA A 196 9.28 6.78 16.61
C ALA A 196 8.92 7.22 18.03
N ASN A 197 8.12 8.27 18.19
CA ASN A 197 7.62 8.73 19.49
C ASN A 197 6.24 8.15 19.84
N ARG A 198 5.71 7.22 19.04
CA ARG A 198 4.36 6.65 19.18
C ARG A 198 4.42 5.12 19.18
N ASP A 199 4.94 4.57 20.28
CA ASP A 199 5.13 3.12 20.45
C ASP A 199 3.82 2.33 20.29
N GLU A 200 2.67 2.94 20.59
CA GLU A 200 1.36 2.31 20.42
C GLU A 200 1.04 2.02 18.94
N ILE A 201 1.45 2.89 18.02
CA ILE A 201 1.25 2.68 16.58
C ILE A 201 2.15 1.55 16.10
N PHE A 202 3.43 1.55 16.54
CA PHE A 202 4.37 0.49 16.21
C PHE A 202 3.85 -0.87 16.68
N ALA A 203 3.49 -1.01 17.96
CA ALA A 203 3.04 -2.26 18.54
C ALA A 203 1.79 -2.81 17.82
N ARG A 204 0.81 -1.93 17.54
CA ARG A 204 -0.40 -2.30 16.81
C ARG A 204 -0.09 -2.75 15.38
N ALA A 205 0.77 -2.04 14.66
CA ALA A 205 1.17 -2.41 13.30
C ALA A 205 1.92 -3.76 13.28
N ALA A 206 2.84 -3.98 14.22
CA ALA A 206 3.60 -5.24 14.33
C ALA A 206 2.67 -6.43 14.61
N GLN A 207 1.77 -6.30 15.60
CA GLN A 207 0.79 -7.33 15.94
C GLN A 207 -0.13 -7.64 14.74
N HIS A 208 -0.59 -6.60 14.05
CA HIS A 208 -1.42 -6.76 12.86
C HIS A 208 -0.68 -7.53 11.75
N ARG A 209 0.60 -7.20 11.48
CA ARG A 209 1.39 -7.93 10.47
C ARG A 209 1.59 -9.39 10.83
N GLU A 210 1.87 -9.71 12.09
CA GLU A 210 2.01 -11.10 12.54
C GLU A 210 0.73 -11.92 12.31
N ILE A 211 -0.45 -11.29 12.41
CA ILE A 211 -1.74 -11.98 12.26
C ILE A 211 -2.13 -12.13 10.79
N TYR A 212 -1.96 -11.08 9.99
CA TYR A 212 -2.54 -10.98 8.65
C TYR A 212 -1.55 -11.18 7.50
N PHE A 213 -0.25 -10.99 7.75
CA PHE A 213 0.80 -11.00 6.74
C PHE A 213 2.00 -11.88 7.15
N SER A 214 1.73 -12.93 7.93
CA SER A 214 2.77 -13.78 8.52
C SER A 214 3.63 -14.51 7.48
N TRP A 215 4.95 -14.34 7.52
CA TRP A 215 5.88 -15.11 6.71
C TRP A 215 6.50 -16.27 7.49
N SER A 216 6.63 -17.42 6.81
CA SER A 216 7.25 -18.63 7.41
C SER A 216 8.73 -18.47 7.78
N TRP A 217 9.43 -17.48 7.23
CA TRP A 217 10.84 -17.19 7.49
C TRP A 217 11.06 -16.04 8.46
N MET A 218 9.98 -15.42 8.93
CA MET A 218 10.05 -14.25 9.78
C MET A 218 9.82 -14.63 11.24
N ASP A 219 10.73 -14.19 12.12
CA ASP A 219 10.51 -14.18 13.56
C ASP A 219 9.96 -12.81 13.98
N TYR A 220 8.65 -12.71 14.15
CA TYR A 220 7.97 -11.44 14.48
C TYR A 220 8.38 -10.85 15.83
N SER A 221 9.07 -11.61 16.70
CA SER A 221 9.67 -11.04 17.93
C SER A 221 10.79 -10.03 17.63
N THR A 222 11.37 -10.08 16.42
CA THR A 222 12.36 -9.10 15.93
C THR A 222 11.73 -7.79 15.43
N LEU A 223 10.40 -7.70 15.33
CA LEU A 223 9.72 -6.41 15.18
C LEU A 223 9.62 -5.72 16.53
N CYS A 224 10.77 -5.35 17.10
CA CYS A 224 10.86 -4.54 18.31
C CYS A 224 11.96 -3.49 18.20
N ARG A 225 11.89 -2.47 19.05
CA ARG A 225 12.95 -1.46 19.18
C ARG A 225 14.28 -2.13 19.53
N GLY A 226 15.37 -1.67 18.93
CA GLY A 226 16.70 -2.27 19.11
C GLY A 226 17.07 -3.34 18.08
N SER A 227 16.11 -3.90 17.34
CA SER A 227 16.35 -4.98 16.37
C SER A 227 15.83 -4.70 14.97
N LEU A 228 15.39 -3.47 14.70
CA LEU A 228 14.88 -3.10 13.39
C LEU A 228 16.00 -3.21 12.34
N ARG A 229 15.77 -3.96 11.28
CA ARG A 229 16.68 -4.10 10.15
C ARG A 229 16.05 -3.56 8.88
N LEU A 230 16.48 -2.40 8.43
CA LEU A 230 16.02 -1.75 7.20
C LEU A 230 17.06 -1.78 6.10
N VAL A 231 18.36 -1.82 6.41
CA VAL A 231 19.40 -1.89 5.38
C VAL A 231 19.51 -3.33 4.84
N PRO A 232 19.57 -3.54 3.52
CA PRO A 232 19.78 -4.86 2.94
C PRO A 232 21.05 -5.54 3.44
N LEU A 233 21.07 -6.88 3.46
CA LEU A 233 22.34 -7.59 3.61
C LEU A 233 23.20 -7.43 2.35
N PRO A 234 24.53 -7.54 2.46
CA PRO A 234 25.44 -7.44 1.31
C PRO A 234 25.05 -8.35 0.14
N GLU A 235 24.61 -9.58 0.42
CA GLU A 235 24.15 -10.53 -0.59
C GLU A 235 22.82 -10.16 -1.27
N GLN A 236 22.01 -9.29 -0.66
CA GLN A 236 20.72 -8.83 -1.18
C GLN A 236 20.84 -7.50 -1.95
N GLU A 237 21.90 -6.73 -1.71
CA GLU A 237 22.04 -5.35 -2.17
C GLU A 237 21.94 -5.20 -3.69
N SER A 238 22.59 -6.09 -4.45
CA SER A 238 22.57 -6.06 -5.91
C SER A 238 21.16 -6.19 -6.49
N GLU A 239 20.32 -7.06 -5.89
CA GLU A 239 18.93 -7.26 -6.32
C GLU A 239 18.08 -6.02 -6.01
N TRP A 240 18.24 -5.43 -4.82
CA TRP A 240 17.54 -4.21 -4.46
C TRP A 240 17.92 -3.02 -5.35
N ARG A 241 19.21 -2.90 -5.68
CA ARG A 241 19.72 -1.83 -6.54
C ARG A 241 19.17 -1.95 -7.97
N GLN A 242 19.14 -3.17 -8.51
CA GLN A 242 18.54 -3.43 -9.83
C GLN A 242 17.05 -3.06 -9.86
N ASP A 243 16.29 -3.46 -8.83
CA ASP A 243 14.87 -3.15 -8.72
C ASP A 243 14.62 -1.63 -8.57
N TYR A 244 15.44 -0.94 -7.78
CA TYR A 244 15.36 0.52 -7.64
C TYR A 244 15.67 1.26 -8.95
N GLN A 245 16.69 0.81 -9.69
CA GLN A 245 17.06 1.39 -10.99
C GLN A 245 15.96 1.21 -12.02
N ALA A 246 15.40 0.01 -12.15
CA ALA A 246 14.29 -0.25 -13.06
C ALA A 246 13.08 0.65 -12.76
N MET A 247 12.75 0.85 -11.47
CA MET A 247 11.71 1.79 -11.06
C MET A 247 12.05 3.23 -11.42
N ARG A 248 13.31 3.65 -11.23
CA ARG A 248 13.74 5.04 -11.46
C ARG A 248 13.49 5.47 -12.91
N ASP A 249 13.83 4.60 -13.84
CA ASP A 249 13.72 4.88 -15.28
C ASP A 249 12.27 4.97 -15.76
N GLU A 250 11.33 4.45 -14.97
CA GLU A 250 9.95 4.23 -15.36
C GLU A 250 8.92 5.12 -14.64
N MET A 251 9.18 5.54 -13.38
CA MET A 251 8.14 6.08 -12.49
C MET A 251 8.32 7.53 -12.01
N PHE A 252 9.47 8.18 -12.26
CA PHE A 252 9.73 9.53 -11.73
C PHE A 252 9.88 10.57 -12.83
N PHE A 253 9.25 11.72 -12.60
CA PHE A 253 9.33 12.89 -13.48
C PHE A 253 10.51 13.81 -13.14
N ASP A 254 11.01 13.73 -11.90
CA ASP A 254 12.06 14.58 -11.35
C ASP A 254 13.33 13.79 -11.01
N GLU A 255 14.43 14.49 -10.75
CA GLU A 255 15.62 13.88 -10.15
C GLU A 255 15.28 13.27 -8.78
N VAL A 256 15.50 11.97 -8.66
CA VAL A 256 15.38 11.22 -7.40
C VAL A 256 16.75 10.88 -6.85
N PRO A 257 16.90 10.76 -5.51
CA PRO A 257 18.13 10.31 -4.90
C PRO A 257 18.58 8.97 -5.48
N ASN A 258 19.89 8.79 -5.61
CA ASN A 258 20.42 7.47 -5.94
C ASN A 258 20.19 6.51 -4.76
N PHE A 259 20.32 5.21 -5.02
CA PHE A 259 20.00 4.20 -4.02
C PHE A 259 20.92 4.27 -2.79
N ASP A 260 22.17 4.73 -2.95
CA ASP A 260 23.12 4.89 -1.83
C ASP A 260 22.69 5.99 -0.88
N GLU A 261 22.22 7.13 -1.39
CA GLU A 261 21.63 8.21 -0.59
C GLU A 261 20.37 7.75 0.15
N VAL A 262 19.52 6.96 -0.53
CA VAL A 262 18.32 6.38 0.09
C VAL A 262 18.71 5.46 1.25
N LEU A 263 19.65 4.52 1.02
CA LEU A 263 20.12 3.61 2.06
C LEU A 263 20.84 4.32 3.20
N HIS A 264 21.56 5.41 2.92
CA HIS A 264 22.22 6.20 3.96
C HIS A 264 21.20 6.81 4.93
N VAL A 265 20.14 7.44 4.42
CA VAL A 265 19.08 8.04 5.26
C VAL A 265 18.30 6.97 6.01
N VAL A 266 17.94 5.87 5.34
CA VAL A 266 17.20 4.76 5.95
C VAL A 266 18.04 4.06 7.03
N GLY A 267 19.34 3.88 6.77
CA GLY A 267 20.30 3.31 7.71
C GLY A 267 20.50 4.21 8.94
N GLY A 268 20.60 5.52 8.76
CA GLY A 268 20.68 6.48 9.86
C GLY A 268 19.47 6.39 10.80
N PHE A 269 18.25 6.31 10.25
CA PHE A 269 17.04 6.09 11.06
C PHE A 269 17.08 4.73 11.79
N GLN A 270 17.52 3.67 11.11
CA GLN A 270 17.66 2.34 11.73
C GLN A 270 18.59 2.38 12.94
N GLU A 271 19.76 3.00 12.82
CA GLU A 271 20.74 3.14 13.90
C GLU A 271 20.17 3.94 15.07
N GLU A 272 19.55 5.09 14.79
CA GLU A 272 18.91 5.93 15.80
C GLU A 272 17.82 5.15 16.56
N TYR A 273 16.90 4.51 15.83
CA TYR A 273 15.78 3.77 16.44
C TYR A 273 16.26 2.56 17.25
N ASN A 274 17.37 1.94 16.86
CA ASN A 274 17.93 0.80 17.59
C ASN A 274 18.86 1.18 18.75
N SER A 275 19.29 2.43 18.84
CA SER A 275 20.22 2.90 19.89
C SER A 275 19.56 3.15 21.25
N VAL A 276 18.23 3.10 21.30
CA VAL A 276 17.39 3.35 22.48
C VAL A 276 16.87 2.02 23.04
#